data_AF-A0A2S8EXS6-F1
#
_entry.id   AF-A0A2S8EXS6-F1
#
_cell.length_a   1.000
_cell.length_b   1.000
_cell.length_c   1.000
_cell.angle_alpha   90.00
_cell.angle_beta   90.00
_cell.angle_gamma   90.00
#
_symmetry.space_group_name_H-M   'P 1'
#
loop_
_entity.id
_entity.type
_entity.pdbx_description
1 polymer ?
#
loop_
_entity_poly.entity_id
_entity_poly.type
_entity_poly.pdbx_seq_one_letter_code
_entity_poly.pdbx_strand_id
1 'polypeptide(L)' 'MKKIAIAAALAVAASAANAGTYEEPEIEPEIIVEDTTSSANGIVVPIMLLVLVAAAIANN' A
#
# COMPACT_ATOMS: atom_id res chain seq x y z
N MET A 1 -0.71 -38.27 33.07
CA MET A 1 -1.81 -37.30 33.33
C MET A 1 -1.41 -35.85 33.09
N LYS A 2 -0.24 -35.37 33.55
CA LYS A 2 0.21 -33.98 33.26
C LYS A 2 0.54 -33.69 31.79
N LYS A 3 0.99 -34.71 31.04
CA LYS A 3 1.35 -34.58 29.62
C LYS A 3 0.15 -34.28 28.71
N ILE A 4 -1.02 -34.84 29.04
CA ILE A 4 -2.27 -34.62 28.27
C ILE A 4 -2.81 -33.22 28.54
N ALA A 5 -2.72 -32.75 29.79
CA ALA A 5 -3.12 -31.38 30.13
C ALA A 5 -2.29 -30.33 29.38
N ILE A 6 -0.96 -30.54 29.24
CA ILE A 6 -0.09 -29.63 28.49
C ILE A 6 -0.38 -29.70 26.98
N ALA A 7 -0.60 -30.89 26.43
CA ALA A 7 -0.96 -31.05 25.02
C ALA A 7 -2.31 -30.37 24.69
N ALA A 8 -3.31 -30.50 25.57
CA ALA A 8 -4.60 -29.84 25.40
C ALA A 8 -4.49 -28.31 25.51
N ALA A 9 -3.71 -27.80 26.48
CA ALA A 9 -3.46 -26.37 26.61
C ALA A 9 -2.77 -25.78 25.38
N LEU A 10 -1.80 -26.50 24.81
CA LEU A 10 -1.10 -26.08 23.59
C LEU A 10 -2.01 -26.13 22.35
N ALA A 11 -2.85 -27.16 22.23
CA ALA A 11 -3.80 -27.29 21.12
C ALA A 11 -4.85 -26.17 21.14
N VAL A 12 -5.35 -25.80 22.32
CA VAL A 12 -6.28 -24.68 22.49
C VAL A 12 -5.58 -23.35 22.19
N ALA A 13 -4.34 -23.15 22.66
CA ALA A 13 -3.58 -21.92 22.37
C ALA A 13 -3.27 -21.75 20.87
N ALA A 14 -3.09 -22.84 20.12
CA ALA A 14 -2.81 -22.82 18.69
C ALA A 14 -4.06 -22.57 17.80
N SER A 15 -5.28 -22.65 18.37
CA SER A 15 -6.53 -22.52 17.60
C SER A 15 -6.74 -21.15 16.95
N ALA A 16 -6.01 -20.12 17.38
CA ALA A 16 -6.06 -18.77 16.81
C ALA A 16 -5.24 -18.59 15.52
N ALA A 17 -4.40 -19.55 15.13
CA ALA A 17 -3.55 -19.48 13.94
C ALA A 17 -4.15 -20.18 12.70
N ASN A 18 -5.46 -20.45 12.70
CA ASN A 18 -6.14 -21.05 11.56
C ASN A 18 -6.60 -19.96 10.59
N ALA A 19 -5.95 -19.85 9.43
CA ALA A 19 -6.51 -19.11 8.30
C ALA A 19 -7.80 -19.84 7.87
N GLY A 20 -8.95 -19.17 8.02
CA GLY A 20 -10.25 -19.75 7.68
C GLY A 20 -10.34 -20.23 6.22
N THR A 21 -11.49 -20.78 5.84
CA THR A 21 -11.75 -21.10 4.43
C THR A 21 -11.65 -19.84 3.57
N TYR A 22 -11.06 -19.97 2.38
CA TYR A 22 -11.07 -18.93 1.36
C TYR A 22 -12.51 -18.59 1.00
N GLU A 23 -13.00 -17.48 1.53
CA GLU A 23 -14.21 -16.82 1.07
C GLU A 23 -13.77 -15.87 -0.04
N GLU A 24 -14.33 -16.04 -1.24
CA GLU A 24 -14.07 -15.11 -2.34
C GLU A 24 -14.58 -13.73 -1.88
N PRO A 25 -13.70 -12.72 -1.71
CA PRO A 25 -14.15 -11.42 -1.28
C PRO A 25 -15.07 -10.86 -2.37
N GLU A 26 -16.29 -10.46 -1.98
CA GLU A 26 -17.16 -9.71 -2.86
C GLU A 26 -16.49 -8.36 -3.13
N ILE A 27 -15.76 -8.28 -4.24
CA ILE A 27 -15.23 -7.03 -4.76
C ILE A 27 -16.44 -6.31 -5.35
N GLU A 28 -17.08 -5.46 -4.55
CA GLU A 28 -17.91 -4.39 -5.10
C GLU A 28 -17.06 -3.70 -6.16
N PRO A 29 -17.56 -3.50 -7.39
CA PRO A 29 -16.81 -2.78 -8.39
C PRO A 29 -16.63 -1.38 -7.83
N GLU A 30 -15.45 -1.13 -7.26
CA GLU A 30 -15.00 0.20 -6.95
C GLU A 30 -15.17 0.94 -8.26
N ILE A 31 -16.10 1.90 -8.29
CA ILE A 31 -16.08 2.94 -9.30
C ILE A 31 -14.81 3.69 -8.94
N ILE A 32 -13.68 3.17 -9.43
CA ILE A 32 -12.42 3.86 -9.45
C ILE A 32 -12.74 5.05 -10.33
N VAL A 33 -13.19 6.12 -9.70
CA VAL A 33 -13.05 7.44 -10.28
C VAL A 33 -11.56 7.54 -10.40
N GLU A 34 -11.06 7.15 -11.57
CA GLU A 34 -9.67 7.30 -11.90
C GLU A 34 -9.44 8.80 -11.79
N ASP A 35 -8.93 9.25 -10.64
CA ASP A 35 -8.28 10.53 -10.48
C ASP A 35 -7.06 10.48 -11.38
N THR A 36 -7.30 10.56 -12.68
CA THR A 36 -6.32 10.56 -13.77
C THR A 36 -5.63 11.91 -13.70
N THR A 37 -4.79 12.06 -12.69
CA THR A 37 -3.89 13.19 -12.63
C THR A 37 -2.83 12.97 -13.71
N SER A 38 -2.64 13.97 -14.56
CA SER A 38 -1.64 13.90 -15.64
C SER A 38 -0.28 13.52 -15.08
N SER A 39 0.35 12.46 -15.61
CA SER A 39 1.72 12.03 -15.24
C SER A 39 2.77 13.13 -15.48
N ALA A 40 2.41 14.19 -16.22
CA ALA A 40 3.26 15.35 -16.46
C ALA A 40 3.28 16.36 -15.29
N ASN A 41 2.39 16.26 -14.30
CA ASN A 41 2.33 17.22 -13.19
C ASN A 41 3.63 17.26 -12.36
N GLY A 42 4.36 16.14 -12.27
CA GLY A 42 5.65 16.08 -11.60
C GLY A 42 6.81 16.76 -12.34
N ILE A 43 6.69 16.99 -13.66
CA ILE A 43 7.78 17.53 -14.48
C ILE A 43 7.75 19.05 -14.63
N VAL A 44 6.60 19.69 -14.37
CA VAL A 44 6.44 21.15 -14.52
C VAL A 44 7.35 21.90 -13.54
N VAL A 45 7.41 21.45 -12.28
CA VAL A 45 8.26 22.05 -11.24
C VAL A 45 9.75 22.02 -11.59
N PRO A 46 10.36 20.86 -11.94
CA PRO A 46 11.78 20.82 -12.31
C PRO A 46 12.08 21.60 -13.60
N ILE A 47 11.20 21.58 -14.60
CA ILE A 47 11.39 22.39 -15.81
C ILE A 47 11.38 23.89 -15.48
N MET A 48 10.44 24.36 -14.67
CA MET A 48 10.39 25.76 -14.25
C MET A 48 11.67 26.17 -13.51
N LEU A 49 12.17 25.31 -12.61
CA LEU A 49 13.43 25.56 -11.92
C LEU A 49 14.60 25.71 -12.92
N LEU A 50 14.70 24.83 -13.92
CA LEU A 50 15.73 24.93 -14.94
C LEU A 50 15.62 26.22 -15.77
N VAL A 51 14.41 26.64 -16.12
CA VAL A 51 14.15 27.90 -16.84
C VAL A 51 14.57 29.11 -16.01
N LEU A 52 14.22 29.14 -14.73
CA LEU A 52 14.59 30.24 -13.83
C LEU A 52 16.10 30.33 -13.63
N VAL A 53 16.78 29.19 -13.47
CA VAL A 53 18.24 29.13 -13.39
C VAL A 53 18.86 29.64 -14.70
N ALA A 54 18.40 29.16 -15.87
CA ALA A 54 18.88 29.64 -17.16
C ALA A 54 18.70 31.15 -17.34
N ALA A 55 17.54 31.69 -16.97
CA ALA A 55 17.25 33.12 -17.04
C ALA A 55 18.15 33.95 -16.10
N ALA A 56 18.43 33.45 -14.88
CA ALA A 56 19.33 34.10 -13.95
C ALA A 56 20.78 34.14 -14.47
N ILE A 57 21.24 33.07 -15.13
CA ILE A 57 22.58 33.02 -15.75
C ILE A 57 22.66 33.93 -16.98
N ALA A 58 21.59 34.00 -17.78
CA ALA A 58 21.53 34.81 -19.00
C ALA A 58 21.41 36.32 -18.76
N ASN A 59 21.03 36.73 -17.54
CA ASN A 59 20.84 38.14 -17.14
C ASN A 59 22.03 38.71 -16.34
N ASN A 60 23.23 38.16 -16.51
CA ASN A 60 24.50 38.64 -15.96
C ASN A 60 25.48 38.94 -17.10
#